data_AF-A0A8I1RC68-F1
#
_entry.id   AF-A0A8I1RC68-F1
#
_cell.length_a   1.000
_cell.length_b   1.000
_cell.length_c   1.000
_cell.angle_alpha   90.00
_cell.angle_beta   90.00
_cell.angle_gamma   90.00
#
_symmetry.space_group_name_H-M   'P 1'
#
loop_
_entity.id
_entity.type
_entity.pdbx_description
1 polymer ?
#
loop_
_entity_poly.entity_id
_entity_poly.type
_entity_poly.pdbx_seq_one_letter_code
_entity_poly.pdbx_strand_id
1 'polypeptide(L)' 'MREAGWRFLRPGKGSHEIWRNAAGETITVPHNCRSRHTANGILKDAGISHRF' A
#
# COMPACT_ATOMS: atom_id res chain seq x y z
N MET A 1 4.55 3.66 -4.53
CA MET A 1 3.63 4.36 -3.57
C MET A 1 3.93 5.84 -3.42
N ARG A 2 5.15 6.24 -3.03
CA ARG A 2 5.52 7.66 -2.92
C ARG A 2 5.28 8.47 -4.20
N GLU A 3 5.55 7.86 -5.35
CA GLU A 3 5.32 8.46 -6.68
C GLU A 3 3.83 8.61 -7.04
N ALA A 4 2.94 7.85 -6.39
CA ALA A 4 1.49 7.91 -6.62
C ALA A 4 0.78 8.84 -5.60
N GLY A 5 1.53 9.66 -4.85
CA GLY A 5 0.96 10.58 -3.85
C GLY A 5 0.59 9.92 -2.52
N TRP A 6 1.01 8.67 -2.29
CA TRP A 6 0.78 7.96 -1.04
C TRP A 6 1.96 8.14 -0.09
N ARG A 7 1.66 8.57 1.14
CA ARG A 7 2.64 8.75 2.21
C ARG A 7 2.48 7.66 3.24
N PHE A 8 3.60 7.12 3.70
CA PHE A 8 3.59 6.20 4.81
C PHE A 8 3.03 6.91 6.04
N LEU A 9 1.98 6.33 6.63
CA LEU A 9 1.33 6.89 7.82
C LEU A 9 1.86 6.22 9.08
N ARG A 10 1.81 4.89 9.13
CA ARG A 10 2.28 4.10 10.29
C ARG A 10 2.43 2.62 9.95
N PRO A 11 3.22 1.85 10.71
CA PRO A 11 3.13 0.40 10.66
C PRO A 11 1.78 -0.07 11.21
N GLY A 12 1.17 -1.04 10.53
CA GLY A 12 0.03 -1.83 11.00
C GLY A 12 0.48 -2.99 11.88
N LYS A 13 -0.48 -3.84 12.29
CA LYS A 13 -0.16 -5.02 13.11
C LYS A 13 0.65 -6.04 12.31
N GLY A 14 1.80 -6.45 12.86
CA GLY A 14 2.68 -7.43 12.23
C GLY A 14 3.43 -6.84 11.04
N SER A 15 3.27 -7.46 9.86
CA SER A 15 4.01 -7.08 8.65
C SER A 15 3.23 -6.13 7.73
N HIS A 16 2.27 -5.39 8.28
CA HIS A 16 1.45 -4.47 7.50
C HIS A 16 1.97 -3.05 7.64
N GLU A 17 1.87 -2.28 6.57
CA GLU A 17 2.14 -0.84 6.53
C GLU A 17 0.85 -0.12 6.17
N ILE A 18 0.58 0.99 6.81
CA ILE A 18 -0.58 1.83 6.51
C ILE A 18 -0.07 3.08 5.82
N TRP A 19 -0.63 3.34 4.65
CA TRP A 19 -0.30 4.46 3.78
C TRP A 19 -1.52 5.35 3.64
N ARG A 20 -1.32 6.65 3.51
CA ARG A 20 -2.38 7.65 3.37
C ARG A 20 -2.11 8.57 2.18
N ASN A 21 -3.13 8.90 1.40
CA ASN A 21 -3.01 9.88 0.33
C ASN A 21 -3.39 11.30 0.79
N ALA A 22 -3.21 12.29 -0.09
CA ALA A 22 -3.57 13.68 0.18
C ALA A 22 -5.09 13.91 0.31
N ALA A 23 -5.92 13.06 -0.30
CA ALA A 23 -7.38 13.08 -0.15
C ALA A 23 -7.85 12.56 1.22
N GLY A 24 -6.93 11.96 2.00
CA GLY A 24 -7.20 11.46 3.34
C GLY A 24 -7.51 9.97 3.41
N GLU A 25 -7.57 9.27 2.27
CA GLU A 25 -7.80 7.83 2.17
C GLU A 25 -6.60 7.05 2.68
N THR A 26 -6.87 5.93 3.36
CA THR A 26 -5.83 5.06 3.93
C THR A 26 -5.90 3.66 3.35
N ILE A 27 -4.75 3.11 2.97
CA ILE A 27 -4.60 1.74 2.50
C ILE A 27 -3.63 0.97 3.39
N THR A 28 -3.89 -0.32 3.57
CA THR A 28 -3.01 -1.21 4.33
C THR A 28 -2.33 -2.16 3.36
N VAL A 29 -1.00 -2.19 3.38
CA VAL A 29 -0.18 -3.00 2.49
C VAL A 29 0.69 -3.96 3.28
N PRO A 30 0.60 -5.26 3.03
CA PRO A 30 1.47 -6.24 3.67
C PRO A 30 2.89 -6.18 3.07
N HIS A 31 3.87 -5.75 3.87
CA HIS A 31 5.29 -5.67 3.50
C HIS A 31 5.97 -7.05 3.48
N ASN A 32 5.44 -8.05 4.19
CA ASN A 32 6.02 -9.41 4.23
C ASN A 32 5.18 -10.44 3.44
N CYS A 33 4.34 -9.98 2.51
CA CYS A 33 3.60 -10.89 1.66
C CYS A 33 4.55 -11.50 0.62
N ARG A 34 4.95 -12.77 0.83
CA ARG A 34 5.66 -13.57 -0.19
C ARG A 34 4.87 -13.69 -1.51
N SER A 35 3.58 -13.35 -1.50
CA SER A 35 2.73 -13.28 -2.67
C SER A 35 2.66 -11.85 -3.21
N ARG A 36 3.46 -11.58 -4.25
CA ARG A 36 3.41 -10.31 -5.03
C ARG A 36 2.00 -10.06 -5.60
N HIS A 37 1.19 -11.10 -5.81
CA HIS A 37 -0.18 -10.98 -6.33
C HIS A 37 -1.11 -10.25 -5.37
N THR A 38 -1.01 -10.52 -4.07
CA THR A 38 -1.85 -9.85 -3.07
C THR A 38 -1.44 -8.39 -2.88
N ALA A 39 -0.13 -8.12 -2.87
CA ALA A 39 0.38 -6.75 -2.82
C ALA A 39 -0.02 -5.95 -4.07
N ASN A 40 0.15 -6.53 -5.26
CA ASN A 40 -0.23 -5.90 -6.53
C ASN A 40 -1.75 -5.74 -6.68
N GLY A 41 -2.57 -6.62 -6.10
CA GLY A 41 -4.02 -6.47 -6.03
C GLY A 41 -4.44 -5.24 -5.25
N ILE A 42 -3.90 -5.06 -4.04
CA ILE A 42 -4.18 -3.88 -3.20
C ILE A 42 -3.68 -2.59 -3.88
N LEU A 43 -2.53 -2.64 -4.54
CA LEU A 43 -2.01 -1.52 -5.33
C LEU A 43 -2.94 -1.18 -6.50
N LYS A 44 -3.42 -2.19 -7.24
CA LYS A 44 -4.35 -2.02 -8.35
C LYS A 44 -5.69 -1.45 -7.89
N ASP A 45 -6.23 -1.96 -6.78
CA ASP A 45 -7.47 -1.46 -6.18
C ASP A 45 -7.32 -0.02 -5.68
N ALA A 46 -6.13 0.35 -5.22
CA ALA A 46 -5.78 1.73 -4.85
C ALA A 46 -5.49 2.65 -6.06
N GLY A 47 -5.66 2.17 -7.30
CA GLY A 47 -5.34 2.92 -8.52
C GLY A 47 -3.84 3.17 -8.72
N ILE A 48 -3.00 2.52 -7.91
CA ILE A 48 -1.55 2.60 -8.01
C ILE A 48 -1.09 1.53 -8.99
N SER A 49 -0.86 1.91 -10.24
CA SER A 49 -0.16 1.08 -11.22
C SER A 49 1.32 0.92 -10.84
N HIS A 50 1.59 0.18 -9.75
CA HIS A 50 2.93 -0.21 -9.36
C HIS A 50 3.03 -1.73 -9.42
N ARG A 51 3.96 -2.21 -10.23
CA ARG A 51 4.20 -3.64 -10.45
C ARG A 51 5.47 -4.00 -9.69
N PHE A 52 5.33 -4.71 -8.58
CA PHE A 52 6.45 -5.32 -7.84
C PHE A 52 7.07 -6.50 -8.59
#